data_AF-A0A974UJ94-F1
#
_entry.id   AF-A0A974UJ94-F1
#
_cell.length_a   1.000
_cell.length_b   1.000
_cell.length_c   1.000
_cell.angle_alpha   90.00
_cell.angle_beta   90.00
_cell.angle_gamma   90.00
#
_symmetry.space_group_name_H-M   'P 1'
#
loop_
_entity.id
_entity.type
_entity.pdbx_description
1 polymer ?
#
loop_
_entity_poly.entity_id
_entity_poly.type
_entity_poly.pdbx_seq_one_letter_code
_entity_poly.pdbx_strand_id
1 'polypeptide(L)'
;MDDLQLIGIAWRLDRLRWVPTDVLTTIVTSDGACMTPAAGGPPDARDDREFAKRLCGGCPVQDECLELELRTAGAETVGVWGAMTDDDRRALHPHWLRRGERIDRGER
;
A
#
# COMPACT_ATOMS: atom_id res chain seq x y z
N MET A 1 -9.34 -2.91 11.80
CA MET A 1 -8.00 -2.63 12.35
C MET A 1 -8.18 -1.66 13.50
N ASP A 2 -7.42 -1.77 14.59
CA ASP A 2 -7.51 -0.76 15.66
C ASP A 2 -6.63 0.47 15.36
N ASP A 3 -6.86 1.57 16.08
CA ASP A 3 -6.16 2.84 15.86
C ASP A 3 -4.65 2.74 16.09
N LEU A 4 -4.19 1.94 17.05
CA LEU A 4 -2.76 1.79 17.35
C LEU A 4 -2.04 1.09 16.20
N GLN A 5 -2.68 0.09 15.59
CA GLN A 5 -2.18 -0.57 14.40
C GLN A 5 -2.05 0.41 13.22
N LEU A 6 -3.08 1.22 12.96
CA LEU A 6 -3.08 2.21 11.87
C LEU A 6 -1.99 3.28 12.08
N ILE A 7 -1.83 3.76 13.31
CA ILE A 7 -0.75 4.69 13.67
C ILE A 7 0.62 4.05 13.43
N GLY A 8 0.81 2.79 13.85
CA GLY A 8 2.06 2.07 13.65
C GLY A 8 2.41 1.89 12.17
N ILE A 9 1.42 1.62 11.32
CA ILE A 9 1.61 1.56 9.87
C ILE A 9 2.02 2.94 9.33
N ALA A 10 1.29 4.00 9.67
CA ALA A 10 1.63 5.35 9.23
C ALA A 10 3.05 5.78 9.63
N TRP A 11 3.53 5.34 10.80
CA TRP A 11 4.91 5.56 11.25
C TRP A 11 5.93 4.80 10.40
N ARG A 12 5.68 3.53 10.07
CA ARG A 12 6.59 2.77 9.19
C ARG A 12 6.76 3.45 7.83
N LEU A 13 5.69 4.01 7.28
CA LEU A 13 5.71 4.70 5.99
C LEU A 13 6.54 6.00 6.00
N ASP A 14 6.86 6.57 7.16
CA ASP A 14 7.72 7.76 7.22
C ASP A 14 9.12 7.52 6.67
N ARG A 15 9.61 6.27 6.68
CA ARG A 15 10.90 5.92 6.07
C ARG A 15 10.95 6.22 4.57
N LEU A 16 9.79 6.27 3.91
CA LEU A 16 9.64 6.50 2.48
C LEU A 16 9.33 7.95 2.12
N ARG A 17 9.23 8.83 3.12
CA ARG A 17 8.75 10.22 2.97
C ARG A 17 9.42 11.02 1.84
N TRP A 18 10.71 10.78 1.65
CA TRP A 18 11.56 11.50 0.70
C TRP A 18 12.01 10.62 -0.47
N VAL A 19 11.42 9.44 -0.63
CA VAL A 19 11.63 8.59 -1.80
C VAL A 19 10.74 9.12 -2.93
N PRO A 20 11.27 9.49 -4.10
CA PRO A 20 10.48 9.98 -5.22
C PRO A 20 9.40 9.00 -5.68
N THR A 21 8.29 9.51 -6.21
CA THR A 21 7.15 8.67 -6.63
C THR A 21 7.51 7.73 -7.79
N ASP A 22 8.40 8.13 -8.69
CA ASP A 22 8.89 7.29 -9.79
C ASP A 22 9.75 6.11 -9.28
N VAL A 23 10.53 6.33 -8.21
CA VAL A 23 11.32 5.28 -7.55
C VAL A 23 10.38 4.27 -6.88
N LEU A 24 9.36 4.73 -6.16
CA LEU A 24 8.33 3.84 -5.60
C LEU A 24 7.63 3.04 -6.70
N THR A 25 7.26 3.70 -7.79
CA THR A 25 6.64 3.04 -8.96
C THR A 25 7.55 1.95 -9.53
N THR A 26 8.84 2.23 -9.69
CA THR A 26 9.83 1.26 -10.20
C THR A 26 9.93 0.05 -9.28
N ILE A 27 10.10 0.27 -7.97
CA ILE A 27 10.20 -0.81 -6.97
C ILE A 27 8.94 -1.68 -6.95
N VAL A 28 7.76 -1.06 -6.93
CA VAL A 28 6.48 -1.79 -6.86
C VAL A 28 6.24 -2.61 -8.12
N THR A 29 6.59 -2.06 -9.28
CA THR A 29 6.41 -2.75 -10.56
C THR A 29 7.42 -3.86 -10.81
N SER A 30 8.65 -3.75 -10.29
CA SER A 30 9.68 -4.78 -10.44
C SER A 30 9.55 -5.92 -9.42
N ASP A 31 9.28 -5.57 -8.16
CA ASP A 31 9.44 -6.50 -7.03
C ASP A 31 8.10 -6.88 -6.38
N GLY A 32 6.99 -6.32 -6.90
CA GLY A 32 5.65 -6.62 -6.42
C GLY A 32 5.27 -8.07 -6.70
N ALA A 33 4.86 -8.80 -5.65
CA ALA A 33 4.41 -10.19 -5.77
C ALA A 33 3.24 -10.36 -6.76
N CYS A 34 2.43 -9.32 -6.98
CA CYS A 34 1.35 -9.32 -7.96
C CYS A 34 1.80 -9.11 -9.42
N MET A 35 3.02 -8.59 -9.63
CA MET A 35 3.56 -8.27 -10.96
C MET A 35 4.18 -9.49 -11.64
N THR A 36 4.53 -10.52 -10.85
CA THR A 36 5.07 -11.78 -11.37
C THR A 36 3.98 -12.85 -11.25
N PRO A 37 3.20 -13.13 -12.32
CA PRO A 37 2.11 -14.07 -12.24
C PRO A 37 2.64 -15.46 -11.87
N ALA A 38 2.16 -15.99 -10.74
CA ALA A 38 2.32 -17.41 -10.45
C ALA A 38 1.68 -18.22 -11.58
N ALA A 39 2.22 -19.42 -11.86
CA ALA A 39 1.72 -20.28 -12.95
C ALA A 39 0.21 -20.63 -12.83
N GLY A 40 -0.40 -20.45 -11.65
CA GLY A 40 -1.82 -20.67 -11.39
C GLY A 40 -2.69 -19.41 -11.34
N GLY A 41 -2.15 -18.22 -11.65
CA GLY A 41 -2.89 -16.96 -11.56
C GLY A 41 -3.01 -16.41 -10.13
N PRO A 42 -3.89 -15.41 -9.90
CA PRO A 42 -4.12 -14.84 -8.58
C PRO A 42 -4.69 -15.88 -7.60
N PRO A 43 -4.40 -15.78 -6.29
CA PRO A 43 -4.89 -16.75 -5.32
C PRO A 43 -6.42 -16.69 -5.20
N ASP A 44 -7.05 -17.86 -5.14
CA ASP A 44 -8.47 -17.94 -4.78
C ASP A 44 -8.67 -17.35 -3.39
N ALA A 45 -9.59 -16.41 -3.25
CA ALA A 45 -9.91 -15.75 -2.00
C ALA A 45 -11.41 -15.47 -1.93
N ARG A 46 -11.96 -15.50 -0.70
CA ARG A 46 -13.38 -15.23 -0.46
C ARG A 46 -13.71 -13.74 -0.42
N ASP A 47 -12.73 -12.94 -0.04
CA ASP A 47 -12.82 -11.49 0.11
C ASP A 47 -11.43 -10.86 -0.06
N ASP A 48 -11.39 -9.54 -0.17
CA ASP A 48 -10.16 -8.76 -0.35
C ASP A 48 -9.19 -8.91 0.83
N ARG A 49 -9.69 -9.18 2.03
CA ARG A 49 -8.84 -9.35 3.22
C ARG A 49 -8.08 -10.68 3.15
N GLU A 50 -8.75 -11.77 2.78
CA GLU A 50 -8.10 -13.06 2.53
C GLU A 50 -7.19 -13.00 1.31
N PHE A 51 -7.59 -12.27 0.26
CA PHE A 51 -6.75 -12.03 -0.91
C PHE A 51 -5.45 -11.31 -0.52
N ALA A 52 -5.55 -10.24 0.25
CA ALA A 52 -4.41 -9.47 0.74
C ALA A 52 -3.45 -10.32 1.58
N LYS A 53 -3.97 -11.15 2.49
CA LYS A 53 -3.11 -12.05 3.29
C LYS A 53 -2.33 -13.02 2.41
N ARG A 54 -3.00 -13.62 1.41
CA ARG A 54 -2.40 -14.66 0.55
C ARG A 54 -1.40 -14.08 -0.44
N LEU A 55 -1.76 -12.96 -1.10
CA LEU A 55 -0.93 -12.36 -2.13
C LEU A 55 0.15 -11.46 -1.53
N CYS A 56 -0.20 -10.60 -0.59
CA CYS A 56 0.71 -9.60 -0.05
C CYS A 56 1.52 -10.10 1.14
N GLY A 57 1.11 -11.15 1.85
CA GLY A 57 1.70 -11.55 3.15
C GLY A 57 3.21 -11.81 3.15
N GLY A 58 3.80 -12.14 2.00
CA GLY A 58 5.26 -12.29 1.82
C GLY A 58 5.88 -11.31 0.82
N CYS A 59 5.13 -10.31 0.34
CA CYS A 59 5.61 -9.35 -0.64
C CYS A 59 6.69 -8.45 -0.01
N PRO A 60 7.88 -8.28 -0.64
CA PRO A 60 8.98 -7.50 -0.06
C PRO A 60 8.72 -6.00 -0.06
N VAL A 61 7.77 -5.53 -0.88
CA VAL A 61 7.54 -4.10 -1.17
C VAL A 61 6.16 -3.61 -0.72
N GLN A 62 5.63 -4.17 0.37
CA GLN A 62 4.30 -3.80 0.89
C GLN A 62 4.21 -2.32 1.27
N ASP A 63 5.22 -1.79 1.95
CA ASP A 63 5.22 -0.40 2.42
C ASP A 63 5.37 0.56 1.24
N GLU A 64 6.23 0.23 0.27
CA GLU A 64 6.46 1.01 -0.94
C GLU A 64 5.19 1.04 -1.81
N CYS A 65 4.49 -0.10 -1.91
CA CYS A 65 3.19 -0.20 -2.57
C CYS A 65 2.12 0.65 -1.87
N LEU A 66 2.05 0.59 -0.54
CA LEU A 66 1.08 1.36 0.24
C LEU A 66 1.35 2.86 0.18
N GLU A 67 2.61 3.28 0.30
CA GLU A 67 3.02 4.68 0.19
C GLU A 67 2.74 5.23 -1.21
N LEU A 68 3.06 4.47 -2.26
CA LEU A 68 2.77 4.85 -3.65
C LEU A 68 1.27 5.10 -3.83
N GLU A 69 0.45 4.14 -3.42
CA GLU A 69 -1.00 4.21 -3.53
C GLU A 69 -1.57 5.42 -2.76
N LEU A 70 -1.12 5.63 -1.52
CA LEU A 70 -1.57 6.76 -0.71
C LEU A 70 -1.20 8.14 -1.30
N ARG A 71 -0.13 8.22 -2.11
CA ARG A 71 0.28 9.45 -2.79
C ARG A 71 -0.48 9.74 -4.08
N THR A 72 -0.81 8.71 -4.85
CA THR A 72 -1.31 8.87 -6.22
C THR A 72 -2.84 8.86 -6.30
N ALA A 73 -3.49 7.96 -5.57
CA ALA A 73 -4.94 7.79 -5.62
C ALA A 73 -5.60 7.72 -4.23
N GLY A 74 -4.81 7.54 -3.17
CA GLY A 74 -5.25 7.71 -1.79
C GLY A 74 -6.22 6.63 -1.35
N ALA A 75 -7.38 7.08 -0.88
CA ALA A 75 -8.42 6.24 -0.27
C ALA A 75 -9.56 5.88 -1.25
N GLU A 76 -9.48 6.34 -2.50
CA GLU A 76 -10.56 6.22 -3.50
C GLU A 76 -10.44 4.98 -4.40
N THR A 77 -9.31 4.27 -4.36
CA THR A 77 -9.11 3.04 -5.13
C THR A 77 -9.79 1.84 -4.51
N VAL A 78 -10.23 0.92 -5.37
CA VAL A 78 -10.76 -0.38 -4.98
C VAL A 78 -9.66 -1.45 -4.96
N GLY A 79 -9.90 -2.54 -4.23
CA GLY A 79 -9.00 -3.69 -4.16
C GLY A 79 -7.86 -3.54 -3.16
N VAL A 80 -6.85 -4.38 -3.33
CA VAL A 80 -5.76 -4.59 -2.36
C VAL A 80 -4.47 -3.90 -2.78
N TRP A 81 -3.91 -3.11 -1.87
CA TRP A 81 -2.65 -2.39 -2.06
C TRP A 81 -1.84 -2.43 -0.78
N GLY A 82 -0.58 -2.86 -0.85
CA GLY A 82 0.31 -2.95 0.32
C GLY A 82 -0.27 -3.74 1.49
N ALA A 83 -0.92 -4.88 1.19
CA ALA A 83 -1.65 -5.73 2.13
C ALA A 83 -2.90 -5.10 2.79
N MET A 84 -3.36 -3.93 2.34
CA MET A 84 -4.55 -3.25 2.86
C MET A 84 -5.71 -3.32 1.88
N THR A 85 -6.91 -3.59 2.38
CA THR A 85 -8.16 -3.43 1.60
C THR A 85 -8.48 -1.95 1.42
N ASP A 86 -9.48 -1.64 0.60
CA ASP A 86 -9.98 -0.29 0.42
C ASP A 86 -10.52 0.31 1.73
N ASP A 87 -11.25 -0.46 2.53
CA ASP A 87 -11.68 -0.06 3.89
C ASP A 87 -10.49 0.22 4.83
N ASP A 88 -9.48 -0.64 4.84
CA ASP A 88 -8.29 -0.46 5.68
C ASP A 88 -7.50 0.79 5.25
N ARG A 89 -7.40 1.06 3.94
CA ARG A 89 -6.76 2.28 3.41
C ARG A 89 -7.55 3.54 3.75
N ARG A 90 -8.90 3.51 3.64
CA ARG A 90 -9.77 4.62 4.07
C ARG A 90 -9.57 4.96 5.54
N ALA A 91 -9.43 3.94 6.40
CA ALA A 91 -9.15 4.13 7.81
C ALA A 91 -7.73 4.67 8.05
N LEU A 92 -6.72 4.20 7.30
CA LEU A 92 -5.32 4.61 7.45
C LEU A 92 -5.05 6.05 6.97
N HIS A 93 -5.69 6.48 5.88
CA HIS A 93 -5.37 7.72 5.17
C HIS A 93 -5.36 8.97 6.09
N PRO A 94 -6.31 9.18 7.03
CA PRO A 94 -6.25 10.27 8.01
C PRO A 94 -5.02 10.22 8.93
N HIS A 95 -4.54 9.04 9.32
CA HIS A 95 -3.32 8.92 10.16
C HIS A 95 -2.07 9.22 9.34
N TRP A 96 -2.04 8.78 8.09
CA TRP A 96 -0.96 9.09 7.15
C TRP A 96 -0.88 10.60 6.85
N LEU A 97 -2.00 11.27 6.59
CA LEU A 97 -2.04 12.72 6.37
C LEU A 97 -1.49 13.52 7.57
N ARG A 98 -1.75 13.06 8.80
CA ARG A 98 -1.22 13.68 10.03
C ARG A 98 0.30 13.56 10.16
N ARG A 99 0.96 12.69 9.39
CA ARG A 99 2.43 12.60 9.37
C ARG A 99 3.07 13.77 8.63
N GLY A 100 2.32 14.55 7.85
CA GLY A 100 2.81 15.76 7.17
C GLY A 100 3.27 15.52 5.73
N GLU A 101 4.17 16.37 5.24
CA GLU A 101 4.56 16.43 3.83
C GLU A 101 5.31 15.18 3.33
N ARG A 102 5.21 14.92 2.03
CA ARG A 102 5.85 13.86 1.26
C ARG A 102 6.36 14.44 -0.05
N ILE A 103 7.50 13.96 -0.55
CA ILE A 103 7.97 14.33 -1.88
C ILE A 103 6.97 13.86 -2.94
N ASP A 104 6.79 14.65 -3.99
CA ASP A 104 5.94 14.34 -5.15
C ASP A 104 4.52 13.87 -4.78
N ARG A 105 4.00 14.30 -3.63
CA ARG A 105 2.59 14.10 -3.30
C ARG A 105 1.81 15.00 -4.23
N GLY A 106 1.22 14.37 -5.26
CA GLY A 106 0.68 15.05 -6.44
C GLY A 106 -0.04 16.37 -6.12
N GLU A 107 0.31 17.40 -6.88
CA GLU A 107 -0.59 18.52 -7.15
C GLU A 107 -1.79 17.93 -7.90
N ARG A 108 -2.89 17.76 -7.19
CA ARG A 108 -4.16 17.29 -7.76
C ARG A 108 -4.71 18.31 -8.75
#